data_AF-A0A1H3H7B6-F1
#
_entry.id   AF-A0A1H3H7B6-F1
#
_cell.length_a   1.000
_cell.length_b   1.000
_cell.length_c   1.000
_cell.angle_alpha   90.00
_cell.angle_beta   90.00
_cell.angle_gamma   90.00
#
_symmetry.space_group_name_H-M   'P 1'
#
loop_
_entity.id
_entity.type
_entity.pdbx_description
1 polymer ?
#
loop_
_entity_poly.entity_id
_entity_poly.type
_entity_poly.pdbx_seq_one_letter_code
_entity_poly.pdbx_strand_id
1 'polypeptide(L)'
;MHYDATLRQTEDYDFFARYINELRIHTIQEALIQYRVPPDTRKKDILSERATVADVVREQLLARWNLPFTNREMQIHNTIAMLDHKVEIELQEAENWLLKLLAHNTREAWFEPQALQRVLAQRWFEVCYTYRRPRLGGLRHFYRSPLAAGFSLATRQQAKFLLQALRSF
;
A
#
# COMPACT_ATOMS: atom_id res chain seq x y z
N MET A 1 6.45 19.58 15.77
CA MET A 1 6.60 18.78 14.52
C MET A 1 7.66 19.43 13.65
N HIS A 2 8.67 18.68 13.19
CA HIS A 2 9.78 19.17 12.35
C HIS A 2 10.20 18.09 11.34
N TYR A 3 10.75 18.49 10.19
CA TYR A 3 11.33 17.57 9.21
C TYR A 3 12.64 16.97 9.72
N ASP A 4 12.91 15.72 9.33
CA ASP A 4 14.21 15.10 9.55
C ASP A 4 15.17 15.57 8.46
N ALA A 5 16.05 16.51 8.82
CA ALA A 5 17.04 17.09 7.90
C ALA A 5 18.11 16.09 7.42
N THR A 6 18.16 14.87 7.98
CA THR A 6 19.06 13.81 7.51
C THR A 6 18.49 13.06 6.30
N LEU A 7 17.19 13.16 6.06
CA LEU A 7 16.53 12.51 4.92
C LEU A 7 16.72 13.34 3.65
N ARG A 8 17.50 12.83 2.70
CA ARG A 8 17.70 13.50 1.42
C ARG A 8 16.42 13.55 0.57
N GLN A 9 15.53 12.57 0.73
CA GLN A 9 14.29 12.39 -0.03
C GLN A 9 13.23 11.74 0.87
N THR A 10 11.95 11.83 0.48
CA THR A 10 10.84 11.19 1.21
C THR A 10 10.59 11.83 2.59
N GLU A 11 11.05 13.08 2.79
CA GLU A 11 10.89 13.87 4.01
C GLU A 11 9.41 14.11 4.37
N ASP A 12 8.58 14.32 3.35
CA ASP A 12 7.13 14.51 3.48
C ASP A 12 6.45 13.25 4.03
N TYR A 13 6.79 12.10 3.47
CA TYR A 13 6.27 10.82 3.92
C TYR A 13 6.71 10.48 5.36
N ASP A 14 7.99 10.68 5.68
CA ASP A 14 8.48 10.54 7.07
C ASP A 14 7.74 11.46 8.03
N PHE A 15 7.58 12.74 7.67
CA PHE A 15 6.88 13.71 8.50
C PHE A 15 5.46 13.23 8.83
N PHE A 16 4.69 12.83 7.82
CA PHE A 16 3.34 12.32 8.05
C PHE A 16 3.34 11.02 8.86
N ALA A 17 4.28 10.10 8.63
CA ALA A 17 4.38 8.85 9.37
C ALA A 17 4.74 9.07 10.86
N ARG A 18 5.62 10.04 11.17
CA ARG A 18 5.99 10.38 12.55
C ARG A 18 4.86 11.00 13.34
N TYR A 19 4.12 11.91 12.72
CA TYR A 19 3.13 12.73 13.40
C TYR A 19 1.69 12.28 13.13
N ILE A 20 1.46 11.09 12.59
CA ILE A 20 0.11 10.65 12.17
C ILE A 20 -0.93 10.72 13.30
N ASN A 21 -0.51 10.51 14.56
CA ASN A 21 -1.39 10.57 15.74
C ASN A 21 -1.59 11.98 16.29
N GLU A 22 -0.78 12.95 15.86
CA GLU A 22 -0.86 14.35 16.28
C GLU A 22 -1.55 15.22 15.21
N LEU A 23 -1.58 14.74 13.97
CA LEU A 23 -2.12 15.47 12.83
C LEU A 23 -3.63 15.23 12.66
N ARG A 24 -4.35 16.30 12.30
CA ARG A 24 -5.71 16.22 11.76
C ARG A 24 -5.66 16.57 10.28
N ILE A 25 -5.76 15.56 9.42
CA ILE A 25 -5.56 15.71 7.98
C ILE A 25 -6.90 15.64 7.26
N HIS A 26 -7.14 16.57 6.33
CA HIS A 26 -8.28 16.56 5.41
C HIS A 26 -7.80 16.83 4.00
N THR A 27 -8.33 16.09 3.03
CA THR A 27 -7.99 16.27 1.61
C THR A 27 -9.00 17.20 0.94
N ILE A 28 -8.53 18.35 0.47
CA ILE A 28 -9.32 19.27 -0.36
C ILE A 28 -9.46 18.65 -1.76
N GLN A 29 -10.70 18.49 -2.24
CA GLN A 29 -10.99 17.90 -3.55
C GLN A 29 -10.87 18.92 -4.70
N GLU A 30 -9.87 19.80 -4.62
CA GLU A 30 -9.58 20.82 -5.61
C GLU A 30 -8.07 20.82 -5.91
N ALA A 31 -7.71 20.93 -7.18
CA ALA A 31 -6.32 20.98 -7.59
C ALA A 31 -5.75 22.39 -7.31
N LEU A 32 -5.10 22.56 -6.16
CA LEU A 32 -4.55 23.85 -5.73
C LEU A 32 -3.09 24.08 -6.17
N ILE A 33 -2.41 23.06 -6.68
CA ILE A 33 -0.97 23.10 -6.98
C ILE A 33 -0.73 22.58 -8.40
N GLN A 34 0.06 23.33 -9.17
CA GLN A 34 0.59 22.88 -10.46
C GLN A 34 2.09 22.56 -10.30
N TYR A 35 2.44 21.27 -10.29
CA TYR A 35 3.83 20.84 -10.12
C TYR A 35 4.59 20.79 -11.45
N ARG A 36 5.90 21.08 -11.41
CA ARG A 36 6.81 20.97 -12.57
C ARG A 36 7.39 19.55 -12.68
N VAL A 37 7.24 18.93 -13.84
CA VAL A 37 7.84 17.63 -14.17
C VAL A 37 9.08 17.84 -15.06
N PRO A 38 10.30 17.55 -14.58
CA PRO A 38 11.50 17.66 -15.42
C PRO A 38 11.59 16.52 -16.46
N PRO A 39 12.28 16.75 -17.60
CA PRO A 39 12.50 15.73 -18.64
C PRO A 39 13.33 14.54 -18.13
N ASP A 40 13.02 13.36 -18.68
CA ASP A 40 13.17 12.04 -18.05
C ASP A 40 14.54 11.36 -18.26
N THR A 41 15.63 11.90 -17.71
CA THR A 41 16.99 11.36 -18.00
C THR A 41 17.72 10.70 -16.82
N ARG A 42 17.23 10.79 -15.57
CA ARG A 42 17.89 10.19 -14.38
C ARG A 42 16.91 9.54 -13.39
N LYS A 43 15.82 8.93 -13.86
CA LYS A 43 14.77 8.42 -12.97
C LYS A 43 15.15 7.17 -12.17
N LYS A 44 15.91 6.22 -12.74
CA LYS A 44 16.00 4.88 -12.13
C LYS A 44 16.72 4.86 -10.77
N ASP A 45 17.88 5.49 -10.66
CA ASP A 45 18.69 5.46 -9.43
C ASP A 45 18.04 6.29 -8.32
N ILE A 46 17.53 7.47 -8.66
CA ILE A 46 16.78 8.33 -7.74
C ILE A 46 15.53 7.61 -7.22
N LEU A 47 14.78 6.93 -8.09
CA LEU A 47 13.60 6.18 -7.65
C LEU A 47 13.96 5.00 -6.74
N SER A 48 15.10 4.35 -6.97
CA SER A 48 15.59 3.27 -6.10
C SER A 48 15.97 3.79 -4.71
N GLU A 49 16.69 4.92 -4.64
CA GLU A 49 17.06 5.58 -3.37
C GLU A 49 15.81 5.97 -2.57
N ARG A 50 14.78 6.55 -3.21
CA ARG A 50 13.49 6.88 -2.57
C ARG A 50 12.80 5.66 -1.99
N ALA A 51 12.79 4.55 -2.73
CA ALA A 51 12.15 3.33 -2.30
C ALA A 51 12.81 2.79 -1.02
N THR A 52 14.15 2.78 -0.97
CA THR A 52 14.90 2.35 0.22
C THR A 52 14.62 3.24 1.42
N VAL A 53 14.61 4.56 1.26
CA VAL A 53 14.27 5.47 2.36
C VAL A 53 12.82 5.27 2.82
N ALA A 54 11.89 5.09 1.89
CA ALA A 54 10.49 4.81 2.20
C ALA A 54 10.30 3.46 2.94
N ASP A 55 11.12 2.45 2.63
CA ASP A 55 11.11 1.16 3.33
C ASP A 55 11.46 1.34 4.81
N VAL A 56 12.49 2.15 5.11
CA VAL A 56 12.88 2.47 6.50
C VAL A 56 11.75 3.21 7.23
N VAL A 57 11.12 4.20 6.59
CA VAL A 57 10.00 4.94 7.18
C VAL A 57 8.82 3.99 7.48
N ARG A 58 8.51 3.06 6.58
CA ARG A 58 7.44 2.06 6.77
C ARG A 58 7.75 1.12 7.94
N GLU A 59 8.98 0.63 8.02
CA GLU A 59 9.42 -0.22 9.13
C GLU A 59 9.28 0.52 10.47
N GLN A 60 9.74 1.78 10.54
CA GLN A 60 9.60 2.60 11.74
C GLN A 60 8.15 2.87 12.11
N LEU A 61 7.27 3.08 11.12
CA LEU A 61 5.84 3.27 11.37
C LEU A 61 5.22 2.02 12.00
N LEU A 62 5.52 0.83 11.47
CA LEU A 62 5.01 -0.44 12.03
C LEU A 62 5.58 -0.71 13.43
N ALA A 63 6.85 -0.40 13.65
CA ALA A 63 7.50 -0.54 14.95
C ALA A 63 6.88 0.39 15.99
N ARG A 64 6.62 1.66 15.63
CA ARG A 64 5.88 2.59 16.49
C ARG A 64 4.47 2.11 16.78
N TRP A 65 3.81 1.50 15.78
CA TRP A 65 2.51 0.84 15.92
C TRP A 65 2.54 -0.42 16.80
N ASN A 66 3.68 -0.77 17.38
CA ASN A 66 3.87 -1.97 18.20
C ASN A 66 3.36 -3.24 17.51
N LEU A 67 3.33 -3.24 16.17
CA LEU A 67 2.93 -4.41 15.40
C LEU A 67 4.15 -5.33 15.28
N PRO A 68 4.14 -6.54 15.84
CA PRO A 68 5.22 -7.48 15.62
C PRO A 68 5.23 -7.94 14.16
N PHE A 69 6.37 -7.88 13.48
CA PHE A 69 6.54 -8.37 12.12
C PHE A 69 7.86 -9.11 11.93
N THR A 70 7.87 -10.06 11.01
CA THR A 70 9.07 -10.76 10.55
C THR A 70 9.72 -10.04 9.37
N ASN A 71 10.97 -10.37 9.06
CA ASN A 71 11.64 -9.87 7.87
C ASN A 71 10.87 -10.18 6.58
N ARG A 72 10.23 -11.37 6.50
CA ARG A 72 9.39 -11.75 5.35
C ARG A 72 8.14 -10.88 5.24
N GLU A 73 7.48 -10.61 6.37
CA GLU A 73 6.32 -9.71 6.40
C GLU A 73 6.68 -8.27 6.02
N MET A 74 7.86 -7.80 6.42
CA MET A 74 8.36 -6.48 6.00
C MET A 74 8.58 -6.42 4.48
N GLN A 75 9.16 -7.48 3.89
CA GLN A 75 9.29 -7.58 2.43
C GLN A 75 7.92 -7.58 1.72
N ILE A 76 6.95 -8.31 2.26
CA ILE A 76 5.58 -8.34 1.73
C ILE A 76 4.97 -6.94 1.82
N HIS A 77 5.07 -6.28 2.98
CA HIS A 77 4.57 -4.93 3.21
C HIS A 77 5.13 -3.93 2.18
N ASN A 78 6.44 -3.97 1.95
CA ASN A 78 7.11 -3.07 1.01
C ASN A 78 6.69 -3.34 -0.44
N THR A 79 6.61 -4.62 -0.81
CA THR A 79 6.17 -5.09 -2.13
C THR A 79 4.75 -4.60 -2.44
N ILE A 80 3.81 -4.76 -1.50
CA ILE A 80 2.41 -4.34 -1.71
C ILE A 80 2.24 -2.82 -1.66
N ALA A 81 2.98 -2.12 -0.79
CA ALA A 81 2.89 -0.66 -0.66
C ALA A 81 3.28 0.05 -1.97
N MET A 82 4.34 -0.42 -2.61
CA MET A 82 4.84 0.13 -3.87
C MET A 82 4.24 -0.52 -5.12
N LEU A 83 3.48 -1.61 -4.95
CA LEU A 83 3.05 -2.51 -6.05
C LEU A 83 4.24 -2.91 -6.95
N ASP A 84 5.42 -3.06 -6.34
CA ASP A 84 6.68 -3.34 -7.04
C ASP A 84 7.03 -4.82 -6.91
N HIS A 85 6.91 -5.57 -8.01
CA HIS A 85 7.12 -7.03 -8.04
C HIS A 85 8.61 -7.44 -8.07
N LYS A 86 9.50 -6.67 -7.44
CA LYS A 86 10.91 -7.04 -7.29
C LYS A 86 11.09 -8.30 -6.45
N VAL A 87 10.22 -8.48 -5.46
CA VAL A 87 10.16 -9.68 -4.63
C VAL A 87 8.94 -10.47 -5.03
N GLU A 88 9.13 -11.76 -5.27
CA GLU A 88 8.00 -12.66 -5.49
C GLU A 88 7.31 -12.93 -4.14
N ILE A 89 6.01 -12.63 -4.12
CA ILE A 89 5.12 -12.89 -3.00
C ILE A 89 3.93 -13.69 -3.50
N GLU A 90 3.43 -14.60 -2.67
CA GLU A 90 2.18 -15.30 -2.96
C GLU A 90 0.97 -14.45 -2.53
N LEU A 91 -0.17 -14.63 -3.20
CA LEU A 91 -1.40 -13.94 -2.82
C LEU A 91 -1.83 -14.27 -1.38
N GLN A 92 -1.58 -15.50 -0.91
CA GLN A 92 -1.89 -15.90 0.46
C GLN A 92 -1.03 -15.15 1.48
N GLU A 93 0.26 -14.91 1.18
CA GLU A 93 1.14 -14.14 2.04
C GLU A 93 0.69 -12.69 2.18
N ALA A 94 0.32 -12.07 1.05
CA ALA A 94 -0.22 -10.71 1.03
C ALA A 94 -1.55 -10.61 1.80
N GLU A 95 -2.47 -11.55 1.59
CA GLU A 95 -3.74 -11.60 2.30
C GLU A 95 -3.53 -11.74 3.82
N ASN A 96 -2.71 -12.70 4.25
CA ASN A 96 -2.43 -12.94 5.66
C ASN A 96 -1.84 -11.69 6.33
N TRP A 97 -0.93 -11.01 5.63
CA TRP A 97 -0.36 -9.76 6.13
C TRP A 97 -1.40 -8.65 6.27
N LEU A 98 -2.23 -8.41 5.25
CA LEU A 98 -3.29 -7.39 5.30
C LEU A 98 -4.33 -7.70 6.40
N LEU A 99 -4.72 -8.96 6.56
CA LEU A 99 -5.60 -9.39 7.65
C LEU A 99 -4.96 -9.21 9.02
N LYS A 100 -3.65 -9.42 9.16
CA LYS A 100 -2.91 -9.16 10.39
C LYS A 100 -2.93 -7.66 10.75
N LEU A 101 -2.73 -6.76 9.78
CA LEU A 101 -2.84 -5.32 9.99
C LEU A 101 -4.24 -4.94 10.51
N LEU A 102 -5.28 -5.47 9.87
CA LEU A 102 -6.67 -5.21 10.26
C LEU A 102 -6.96 -5.74 11.67
N ALA A 103 -6.54 -6.98 11.97
CA ALA A 103 -6.75 -7.60 13.27
C ALA A 103 -6.00 -6.86 14.39
N HIS A 104 -4.80 -6.35 14.12
CA HIS A 104 -4.03 -5.54 15.06
C HIS A 104 -4.75 -4.22 15.36
N ASN A 105 -5.25 -3.52 14.33
CA ASN A 105 -5.99 -2.27 14.54
C ASN A 105 -7.29 -2.44 15.33
N THR A 106 -7.94 -3.60 15.23
CA THR A 106 -9.13 -3.91 16.05
C THR A 106 -8.79 -4.01 17.54
N ARG A 107 -7.58 -4.44 17.89
CA ARG A 107 -7.10 -4.55 19.28
C ARG A 107 -6.51 -3.22 19.77
N GLU A 108 -5.73 -2.57 18.91
CA GLU A 108 -5.04 -1.31 19.16
C GLU A 108 -5.42 -0.31 18.07
N ALA A 109 -6.47 0.47 18.34
CA ALA A 109 -7.01 1.43 17.39
C ALA A 109 -6.07 2.63 17.20
N TRP A 110 -5.10 2.46 16.31
CA TRP A 110 -4.20 3.53 15.86
C TRP A 110 -4.81 4.28 14.68
N PHE A 111 -5.48 3.56 13.78
CA PHE A 111 -6.20 4.11 12.64
C PHE A 111 -7.71 4.00 12.85
N GLU A 112 -8.47 4.90 12.23
CA GLU A 112 -9.93 4.77 12.19
C GLU A 112 -10.31 3.44 11.50
N PRO A 113 -11.06 2.54 12.16
CA PRO A 113 -11.27 1.17 11.67
C PRO A 113 -11.84 1.07 10.26
N GLN A 114 -12.84 1.89 9.92
CA GLN A 114 -13.47 1.83 8.60
C GLN A 114 -12.56 2.38 7.50
N ALA A 115 -11.80 3.43 7.78
CA ALA A 115 -10.81 4.00 6.88
C ALA A 115 -9.70 2.99 6.59
N LEU A 116 -9.15 2.35 7.63
CA LEU A 116 -8.13 1.31 7.45
C LEU A 116 -8.68 0.15 6.63
N GLN A 117 -9.88 -0.36 6.97
CA GLN A 117 -10.51 -1.45 6.24
C GLN A 117 -10.66 -1.13 4.75
N ARG A 118 -11.12 0.09 4.40
CA ARG A 118 -11.25 0.52 3.00
C ARG A 118 -9.90 0.56 2.28
N VAL A 119 -8.86 1.11 2.92
CA VAL A 119 -7.51 1.19 2.33
C VAL A 119 -6.91 -0.19 2.12
N LEU A 120 -7.01 -1.09 3.10
CA LEU A 120 -6.50 -2.45 2.98
C LEU A 120 -7.25 -3.26 1.92
N ALA A 121 -8.57 -3.07 1.82
CA ALA A 121 -9.40 -3.73 0.81
C ALA A 121 -9.10 -3.23 -0.62
N GLN A 122 -8.90 -1.91 -0.78
CA GLN A 122 -8.41 -1.35 -2.05
C GLN A 122 -7.02 -1.90 -2.39
N ARG A 123 -6.12 -1.95 -1.42
CA ARG A 123 -4.77 -2.48 -1.63
C ARG A 123 -4.78 -3.96 -2.01
N TRP A 124 -5.66 -4.74 -1.40
CA TRP A 124 -5.88 -6.15 -1.75
C TRP A 124 -6.33 -6.30 -3.21
N PHE A 125 -7.29 -5.49 -3.64
CA PHE A 125 -7.70 -5.45 -5.05
C PHE A 125 -6.52 -5.16 -5.98
N GLU A 126 -5.71 -4.14 -5.67
CA GLU A 126 -4.55 -3.75 -6.49
C GLU A 126 -3.52 -4.89 -6.60
N VAL A 127 -3.23 -5.59 -5.50
CA VAL A 127 -2.34 -6.75 -5.48
C VAL A 127 -2.89 -7.90 -6.32
N CYS A 128 -4.18 -8.24 -6.20
CA CYS A 128 -4.80 -9.25 -7.03
C CYS A 128 -4.83 -8.87 -8.52
N TYR A 129 -4.99 -7.57 -8.82
CA TYR A 129 -5.03 -7.02 -10.17
C TYR A 129 -3.67 -7.04 -10.88
N THR A 130 -2.59 -6.77 -10.16
CA THR A 130 -1.23 -6.74 -10.74
C THR A 130 -0.50 -8.08 -10.67
N TYR A 131 -1.09 -9.10 -10.02
CA TYR A 131 -0.46 -10.40 -9.84
C TYR A 131 -0.12 -11.07 -11.18
N ARG A 132 1.20 -11.28 -11.42
CA ARG A 132 1.75 -11.70 -12.72
C ARG A 132 1.42 -13.13 -13.15
N ARG A 133 0.91 -14.00 -12.26
CA ARG A 133 0.62 -15.40 -12.64
C ARG A 133 -0.77 -15.46 -13.31
N PRO A 134 -0.83 -15.73 -14.62
CA PRO A 134 -2.04 -15.60 -15.41
C PRO A 134 -2.97 -16.78 -15.15
N ARG A 135 -4.16 -16.48 -14.61
CA ARG A 135 -5.40 -17.29 -14.61
C ARG A 135 -6.47 -16.47 -13.87
N LEU A 136 -7.72 -16.92 -13.89
CA LEU A 136 -8.83 -16.42 -13.02
C LEU A 136 -8.51 -16.47 -11.50
N GLY A 137 -7.30 -16.89 -11.10
CA GLY A 137 -6.85 -16.97 -9.72
C GLY A 137 -6.93 -15.63 -8.98
N GLY A 138 -6.44 -14.53 -9.56
CA GLY A 138 -6.48 -13.21 -8.89
C GLY A 138 -7.91 -12.77 -8.53
N LEU A 139 -8.85 -12.95 -9.46
CA LEU A 139 -10.27 -12.64 -9.23
C LEU A 139 -10.89 -13.55 -8.16
N ARG A 140 -10.60 -14.85 -8.22
CA ARG A 140 -11.09 -15.83 -7.26
C ARG A 140 -10.55 -15.56 -5.86
N HIS A 141 -9.26 -15.20 -5.74
CA HIS A 141 -8.64 -14.83 -4.48
C HIS A 141 -9.25 -13.55 -3.92
N PHE A 142 -9.49 -12.54 -4.76
CA PHE A 142 -10.12 -11.30 -4.34
C PHE A 142 -11.44 -11.56 -3.61
N TYR A 143 -12.41 -12.20 -4.29
CA TYR A 143 -13.76 -12.42 -3.74
C TYR A 143 -13.83 -13.43 -2.59
N ARG A 144 -12.80 -14.26 -2.39
CA ARG A 144 -12.75 -15.21 -1.27
C ARG A 144 -12.26 -14.59 0.02
N SER A 145 -11.52 -13.49 -0.08
CA SER A 145 -10.96 -12.84 1.10
C SER A 145 -12.02 -12.08 1.89
N PRO A 146 -11.99 -12.11 3.23
CA PRO A 146 -12.77 -11.20 4.06
C PRO A 146 -12.51 -9.72 3.74
N LEU A 147 -11.32 -9.39 3.20
CA LEU A 147 -10.96 -8.04 2.80
C LEU A 147 -11.86 -7.49 1.68
N ALA A 148 -12.45 -8.34 0.82
CA ALA A 148 -13.33 -7.89 -0.25
C ALA A 148 -14.61 -7.23 0.27
N ALA A 149 -15.06 -7.57 1.48
CA ALA A 149 -16.25 -6.95 2.08
C ALA A 149 -16.04 -5.45 2.37
N GLY A 150 -14.78 -5.00 2.53
CA GLY A 150 -14.43 -3.60 2.78
C GLY A 150 -14.35 -2.71 1.53
N PHE A 151 -14.49 -3.29 0.32
CA PHE A 151 -14.35 -2.57 -0.94
C PHE A 151 -15.47 -2.92 -1.92
N SER A 152 -16.42 -1.99 -2.09
CA SER A 152 -17.40 -2.10 -3.16
C SER A 152 -16.74 -1.75 -4.49
N LEU A 153 -16.44 -2.75 -5.31
CA LEU A 153 -15.98 -2.52 -6.68
C LEU A 153 -17.08 -1.81 -7.47
N ALA A 154 -16.75 -0.67 -8.07
CA ALA A 154 -17.63 -0.10 -9.09
C ALA A 154 -17.76 -1.08 -10.26
N THR A 155 -18.93 -1.16 -10.90
CA THR A 155 -19.19 -2.10 -12.02
C THR A 155 -18.15 -2.00 -13.14
N ARG A 156 -17.62 -0.79 -13.38
CA ARG A 156 -16.53 -0.55 -14.34
C ARG A 156 -15.20 -1.21 -13.94
N GLN A 157 -14.87 -1.23 -12.65
CA GLN A 157 -13.66 -1.88 -12.13
C GLN A 157 -13.77 -3.40 -12.19
N GLN A 158 -14.97 -3.95 -11.90
CA GLN A 158 -15.26 -5.38 -12.07
C GLN A 158 -15.07 -5.80 -13.54
N ALA A 159 -15.65 -5.04 -14.48
CA ALA A 159 -15.50 -5.30 -15.91
C ALA A 159 -14.04 -5.21 -16.37
N LYS A 160 -13.29 -4.20 -15.91
CA LYS A 160 -11.86 -4.06 -16.23
C LYS A 160 -11.02 -5.22 -15.70
N PHE A 161 -11.33 -5.71 -14.50
CA PHE A 161 -10.62 -6.82 -13.88
C PHE A 161 -10.94 -8.16 -14.58
N LEU A 162 -12.20 -8.38 -14.95
CA LEU A 162 -12.63 -9.51 -15.78
C LEU A 162 -11.95 -9.50 -17.16
N LEU A 163 -11.92 -8.34 -17.83
CA LEU A 163 -11.25 -8.20 -19.12
C LEU A 163 -9.75 -8.45 -19.04
N GLN A 164 -9.08 -8.00 -17.98
CA GLN A 164 -7.66 -8.30 -17.76
C GLN A 164 -7.44 -9.80 -17.53
N ALA A 165 -8.26 -10.42 -16.68
CA ALA A 165 -8.18 -11.86 -16.42
C ALA A 165 -8.44 -12.71 -17.68
N LEU A 166 -9.31 -12.24 -18.59
CA LEU A 166 -9.58 -12.87 -19.89
C LEU A 166 -8.49 -12.63 -20.94
N ARG A 167 -7.77 -11.49 -20.89
CA ARG A 167 -6.62 -11.19 -21.77
C ARG A 167 -5.37 -11.97 -21.43
N SER A 168 -5.34 -12.64 -20.28
CA SER A 168 -4.23 -13.49 -19.83
C SER A 168 -4.41 -14.97 -20.23
N PHE A 169 -5.34 -15.27 -21.14
CA PHE A 169 -5.55 -16.58 -21.78
C PHE A 169 -4.91 -16.64 -23.17
#